data_AF-A0A954XVV2-F1
#
_entry.id   AF-A0A954XVV2-F1
#
_cell.length_a   1.000
_cell.length_b   1.000
_cell.length_c   1.000
_cell.angle_alpha   90.00
_cell.angle_beta   90.00
_cell.angle_gamma   90.00
#
_symmetry.space_group_name_H-M   'P 1'
#
loop_
_entity.id
_entity.type
_entity.pdbx_description
1 polymer ?
#
loop_
_entity_poly.entity_id
_entity_poly.type
_entity_poly.pdbx_seq_one_letter_code
_entity_poly.pdbx_strand_id
1 'polypeptide(L)'
;MSKTTQAVIANRRTFLAASGVGLGSLALSTLLARDGLGAANASALADGVPGLPGLPHHPPRVKRVVFLCMAGGPSHLELFDEKPELSRISGQPMPASVTAGQPIAQLQGKELRAMGSIAKFGRYGASGQAISDFLPWHRKIADDICIIRSMVTEQINHDPAHTFMNTGTAISGRPSMGAWINYGLGSETNSLPGFVVMTSVAGRNPQPIASRQWSAGFLPSRHQGVEFSSTGSPVNYVASPPGVPERLQRGVVDTAIALDRERLAVTGNPELETRIAAYETAFRMQSSVPELVDMSDEPQHVLDLYGAKPGDGSFASNCLLARRLAERGVRFIHLYHRGWDHHGGLAPFMKVCCDATDRASYALVTDLKQRGMLDDTLVIWGGE
;
A
#
# COMPACT_ATOMS: atom_id res chain seq x y z
N MET A 1 -70.79 6.74 -21.95
CA MET A 1 -70.74 5.30 -22.28
C MET A 1 -69.43 5.00 -23.01
N SER A 2 -68.62 4.12 -22.41
CA SER A 2 -67.57 3.26 -22.96
C SER A 2 -66.52 3.82 -23.95
N LYS A 3 -65.25 3.86 -23.50
CA LYS A 3 -64.16 3.23 -24.27
C LYS A 3 -63.26 2.41 -23.33
N THR A 4 -63.29 1.12 -23.59
CA THR A 4 -62.72 -0.03 -22.91
C THR A 4 -61.19 -0.01 -22.89
N THR A 5 -60.60 -0.13 -21.71
CA THR A 5 -59.21 -0.55 -21.48
C THR A 5 -59.08 -2.01 -21.87
N GLN A 6 -58.34 -2.32 -22.95
CA GLN A 6 -58.00 -3.70 -23.30
C GLN A 6 -56.55 -3.97 -22.87
N ALA A 7 -56.41 -4.54 -21.68
CA ALA A 7 -55.18 -5.20 -21.25
C ALA A 7 -55.01 -6.48 -22.07
N VAL A 8 -54.01 -6.53 -22.95
CA VAL A 8 -53.60 -7.79 -23.58
C VAL A 8 -52.69 -8.52 -22.59
N ILE A 9 -53.22 -9.61 -22.07
CA ILE A 9 -52.52 -10.60 -21.25
C ILE A 9 -51.41 -11.22 -22.11
N ALA A 10 -50.16 -10.79 -21.90
CA ALA A 10 -49.01 -11.50 -22.43
C ALA A 10 -48.89 -12.84 -21.70
N ASN A 11 -49.15 -13.93 -22.41
CA ASN A 11 -49.03 -15.28 -21.87
C ASN A 11 -47.55 -15.53 -21.48
N ARG A 12 -47.29 -16.22 -20.36
CA ARG A 12 -45.92 -16.47 -19.84
C ARG A 12 -44.97 -17.06 -20.90
N ARG A 13 -45.50 -17.89 -21.80
CA ARG A 13 -44.76 -18.47 -22.94
C ARG A 13 -44.36 -17.44 -24.00
N THR A 14 -45.17 -16.43 -24.25
CA THR A 14 -44.90 -15.39 -25.26
C THR A 14 -43.85 -14.39 -24.77
N PHE A 15 -43.86 -14.04 -23.48
CA PHE A 15 -42.81 -13.21 -22.86
C PHE A 15 -41.44 -13.90 -22.94
N LEU A 16 -41.37 -15.19 -22.57
CA LEU A 16 -40.13 -15.96 -22.62
C LEU A 16 -39.64 -16.24 -24.05
N ALA A 17 -40.55 -16.42 -25.02
CA ALA A 17 -40.18 -16.65 -26.42
C ALA A 17 -39.72 -15.38 -27.15
N ALA A 18 -40.29 -14.20 -26.82
CA ALA A 18 -39.86 -12.92 -27.37
C ALA A 18 -38.61 -12.37 -26.66
N SER A 19 -38.31 -12.82 -25.45
CA SER A 19 -37.05 -12.59 -24.73
C SER A 19 -36.00 -13.66 -25.03
N GLY A 20 -35.85 -14.08 -26.28
CA GLY A 20 -34.81 -15.03 -26.71
C GLY A 20 -33.36 -14.55 -26.48
N VAL A 21 -33.19 -13.31 -26.00
CA VAL A 21 -31.94 -12.72 -25.51
C VAL A 21 -32.04 -12.35 -24.01
N GLY A 22 -32.92 -13.00 -23.25
CA GLY A 22 -33.24 -12.68 -21.86
C GLY A 22 -32.86 -13.81 -20.92
N LEU A 23 -32.08 -13.47 -19.89
CA LEU A 23 -31.56 -14.34 -18.82
C LEU A 23 -30.60 -15.45 -19.26
N GLY A 24 -30.94 -16.28 -20.24
CA GLY A 24 -30.07 -17.36 -20.72
C GLY A 24 -28.81 -16.84 -21.42
N SER A 25 -28.96 -15.83 -22.27
CA SER A 25 -27.85 -15.10 -22.89
C SER A 25 -27.07 -14.23 -21.90
N LEU A 26 -27.72 -13.74 -20.83
CA LEU A 26 -27.07 -13.01 -19.75
C LEU A 26 -26.20 -13.97 -18.94
N ALA A 27 -26.75 -15.11 -18.52
CA ALA A 27 -26.00 -16.18 -17.86
C ALA A 27 -24.91 -16.76 -18.76
N LEU A 28 -25.19 -16.99 -20.05
CA LEU A 28 -24.19 -17.44 -21.02
C LEU A 28 -23.15 -16.36 -21.31
N SER A 29 -23.50 -15.08 -21.34
CA SER A 29 -22.53 -13.98 -21.46
C SER A 29 -21.69 -13.84 -20.20
N THR A 30 -22.25 -14.08 -19.01
CA THR A 30 -21.49 -14.12 -17.76
C THR A 30 -20.57 -15.35 -17.73
N LEU A 31 -21.03 -16.50 -18.22
CA LEU A 31 -20.23 -17.72 -18.32
C LEU A 31 -19.16 -17.61 -19.41
N LEU A 32 -19.45 -17.04 -20.57
CA LEU A 32 -18.48 -16.81 -21.65
C LEU A 32 -17.50 -15.68 -21.32
N ALA A 33 -17.90 -14.69 -20.51
CA ALA A 33 -16.99 -13.71 -19.92
C ALA A 33 -16.11 -14.34 -18.82
N ARG A 34 -16.64 -15.33 -18.09
CA ARG A 34 -15.89 -16.14 -17.11
C ARG A 34 -14.93 -17.11 -17.80
N ASP A 35 -15.31 -17.64 -18.98
CA ASP A 35 -14.57 -18.64 -19.75
C ASP A 35 -13.73 -18.04 -20.91
N GLY A 36 -13.57 -16.71 -20.94
CA GLY A 36 -12.53 -16.04 -21.72
C GLY A 36 -12.72 -15.92 -23.24
N LEU A 37 -13.90 -16.19 -23.81
CA LEU A 37 -14.12 -16.19 -25.26
C LEU A 37 -14.76 -14.91 -25.84
N GLY A 38 -15.10 -13.93 -25.00
CA GLY A 38 -15.67 -12.65 -25.42
C GLY A 38 -14.69 -11.48 -25.32
N ALA A 39 -13.80 -11.34 -26.31
CA ALA A 39 -13.07 -10.12 -26.70
C ALA A 39 -12.45 -9.24 -25.57
N ALA A 40 -11.14 -9.45 -25.40
CA ALA A 40 -10.08 -8.43 -25.32
C ALA A 40 -10.35 -7.13 -24.51
N ASN A 41 -9.57 -6.97 -23.42
CA ASN A 41 -9.41 -5.78 -22.56
C ASN A 41 -10.15 -5.74 -21.22
N ALA A 42 -10.64 -6.87 -20.72
CA ALA A 42 -10.91 -7.03 -19.30
C ALA A 42 -10.00 -8.13 -18.77
N SER A 43 -8.93 -7.73 -18.08
CA SER A 43 -8.29 -8.58 -17.07
C SER A 43 -9.34 -8.83 -15.98
N ALA A 44 -10.26 -9.75 -16.24
CA ALA A 44 -11.22 -10.22 -15.26
C ALA A 44 -10.44 -11.02 -14.22
N LEU A 45 -9.98 -10.33 -13.18
CA LEU A 45 -9.61 -10.94 -11.92
C LEU A 45 -10.86 -11.70 -11.49
N ALA A 46 -10.84 -13.04 -11.62
CA ALA A 46 -12.04 -13.88 -11.46
C ALA A 46 -12.76 -13.67 -10.12
N ASP A 47 -12.04 -13.14 -9.12
CA ASP A 47 -12.54 -12.81 -7.78
C ASP A 47 -12.16 -11.38 -7.30
N GLY A 48 -11.73 -10.49 -8.20
CA GLY A 48 -11.17 -9.16 -7.86
C GLY A 48 -12.05 -7.95 -8.22
N VAL A 49 -11.63 -6.75 -7.79
CA VAL A 49 -12.24 -5.48 -8.21
C VAL A 49 -11.54 -5.03 -9.50
N PRO A 50 -12.24 -4.89 -10.64
CA PRO A 50 -11.61 -4.52 -11.91
C PRO A 50 -11.12 -3.06 -11.89
N GLY A 51 -10.02 -2.82 -12.60
CA GLY A 51 -9.51 -1.48 -12.89
C GLY A 51 -10.30 -0.77 -14.00
N LEU A 52 -9.70 0.27 -14.58
CA LEU A 52 -10.31 0.98 -15.71
C LEU A 52 -10.34 0.12 -16.99
N PRO A 53 -11.41 0.23 -17.81
CA PRO A 53 -11.45 -0.42 -19.11
C PRO A 53 -10.24 -0.04 -19.97
N GLY A 54 -9.63 -1.01 -20.64
CA GLY A 54 -8.45 -0.79 -21.48
C GLY A 54 -7.12 -0.65 -20.72
N LEU A 55 -7.12 -0.79 -19.40
CA LEU A 55 -5.92 -0.95 -18.59
C LEU A 55 -5.79 -2.38 -18.02
N PRO A 56 -4.56 -2.88 -17.84
CA PRO A 56 -3.30 -2.30 -18.34
C PRO A 56 -3.15 -2.50 -19.87
N HIS A 57 -2.40 -1.61 -20.55
CA HIS A 57 -2.12 -1.72 -21.99
C HIS A 57 -1.22 -2.91 -22.35
N HIS A 58 -0.42 -3.37 -21.38
CA HIS A 58 0.44 -4.54 -21.50
C HIS A 58 0.22 -5.46 -20.29
N PRO A 59 0.41 -6.79 -20.44
CA PRO A 59 0.41 -7.69 -19.30
C PRO A 59 1.46 -7.24 -18.27
N PRO A 60 1.07 -6.88 -17.04
CA PRO A 60 2.01 -6.41 -16.05
C PRO A 60 2.79 -7.60 -15.48
N ARG A 61 4.13 -7.49 -15.41
CA ARG A 61 4.94 -8.48 -14.67
C ARG A 61 4.66 -8.38 -13.17
N VAL A 62 4.67 -7.15 -12.66
CA VAL A 62 4.37 -6.86 -11.26
C VAL A 62 2.86 -6.79 -11.07
N LYS A 63 2.33 -7.66 -10.22
CA LYS A 63 0.93 -7.63 -9.81
C LYS A 63 0.74 -6.78 -8.58
N ARG A 64 1.68 -6.72 -7.64
CA ARG A 64 1.48 -5.99 -6.37
C ARG A 64 2.69 -5.21 -5.93
N VAL A 65 2.46 -4.16 -5.15
CA VAL A 65 3.51 -3.29 -4.61
C VAL A 65 3.48 -3.37 -3.09
N VAL A 66 4.63 -3.65 -2.49
CA VAL A 66 4.88 -3.45 -1.05
C VAL A 66 5.88 -2.32 -0.90
N PHE A 67 5.44 -1.17 -0.41
CA PHE A 67 6.30 -0.02 -0.17
C PHE A 67 6.64 0.06 1.33
N LEU A 68 7.88 -0.20 1.66
CA LEU A 68 8.50 0.00 2.97
C LEU A 68 9.07 1.42 3.05
N CYS A 69 8.28 2.36 3.57
CA CYS A 69 8.66 3.75 3.73
C CYS A 69 9.30 4.01 5.10
N MET A 70 10.60 4.27 5.10
CA MET A 70 11.38 4.73 6.24
C MET A 70 11.14 6.23 6.44
N ALA A 71 10.12 6.58 7.24
CA ALA A 71 9.68 7.96 7.39
C ALA A 71 10.62 8.78 8.28
N GLY A 72 11.15 9.86 7.72
CA GLY A 72 12.17 10.72 8.32
C GLY A 72 13.44 10.87 7.47
N GLY A 73 13.46 10.42 6.21
CA GLY A 73 14.59 10.58 5.31
C GLY A 73 15.79 9.73 5.72
N PRO A 74 15.79 8.41 5.47
CA PRO A 74 16.85 7.53 5.90
C PRO A 74 18.19 8.01 5.33
N SER A 75 19.22 8.12 6.17
CA SER A 75 20.51 8.66 5.73
C SER A 75 21.15 7.76 4.67
N HIS A 76 21.03 8.15 3.40
CA HIS A 76 21.64 7.43 2.29
C HIS A 76 23.17 7.30 2.44
N LEU A 77 23.80 8.29 3.09
CA LEU A 77 25.23 8.34 3.40
C LEU A 77 25.67 7.23 4.36
N GLU A 78 24.76 6.75 5.22
CA GLU A 78 25.07 5.70 6.20
C GLU A 78 24.56 4.32 5.79
N LEU A 79 23.89 4.18 4.65
CA LEU A 79 23.20 2.96 4.25
C LEU A 79 23.71 2.40 2.92
N PHE A 80 23.55 3.16 1.84
CA PHE A 80 23.70 2.65 0.48
C PHE A 80 24.62 3.50 -0.41
N ASP A 81 25.09 4.65 0.06
CA ASP A 81 25.84 5.60 -0.76
C ASP A 81 27.13 6.06 -0.07
N GLU A 82 28.17 5.22 -0.20
CA GLU A 82 29.53 5.55 0.22
C GLU A 82 30.02 6.83 -0.50
N LYS A 83 30.35 7.87 0.29
CA LYS A 83 30.92 9.15 -0.19
C LYS A 83 32.36 9.33 0.31
N PRO A 84 33.38 8.85 -0.42
CA PRO A 84 34.78 8.97 0.01
C PRO A 84 35.24 10.42 0.20
N GLU A 85 34.81 11.34 -0.67
CA GLU A 85 35.19 12.74 -0.59
C GLU A 85 34.62 13.42 0.67
N LEU A 86 33.36 13.12 1.03
CA LEU A 86 32.76 13.61 2.28
C LEU A 86 33.53 13.11 3.50
N SER A 87 34.01 11.85 3.45
CA SER A 87 34.83 11.28 4.51
C SER A 87 36.19 11.97 4.61
N ARG A 88 36.81 12.33 3.48
CA ARG A 88 38.10 13.05 3.41
C ARG A 88 38.03 14.43 4.06
N ILE A 89 36.94 15.16 3.87
CA ILE A 89 36.74 16.51 4.42
C ILE A 89 36.03 16.52 5.79
N SER A 90 35.79 15.36 6.39
CA SER A 90 35.09 15.25 7.67
C SER A 90 35.74 16.13 8.75
N GLY A 91 34.92 16.90 9.46
CA GLY A 91 35.34 17.88 10.46
C GLY A 91 35.85 19.21 9.88
N GLN A 92 36.03 19.36 8.58
CA GLN A 92 36.38 20.63 7.95
C GLN A 92 35.13 21.47 7.67
N PRO A 93 35.25 22.80 7.49
CA PRO A 93 34.14 23.64 7.04
C PRO A 93 33.55 23.13 5.71
N MET A 94 32.22 23.16 5.60
CA MET A 94 31.54 22.78 4.35
C MET A 94 31.98 23.71 3.20
N PRO A 95 32.29 23.17 2.00
CA PRO A 95 32.67 23.98 0.86
C PRO A 95 31.59 25.01 0.50
N ALA A 96 31.99 26.26 0.26
CA ALA A 96 31.07 27.33 -0.13
C ALA A 96 30.32 27.01 -1.42
N SER A 97 30.89 26.22 -2.33
CA SER A 97 30.22 25.75 -3.55
C SER A 97 28.99 24.88 -3.29
N VAL A 98 28.85 24.29 -2.09
CA VAL A 98 27.70 23.46 -1.70
C VAL A 98 26.67 24.28 -0.92
N THR A 99 27.10 25.28 -0.15
CA THR A 99 26.23 26.02 0.78
C THR A 99 25.76 27.37 0.24
N ALA A 100 26.44 27.95 -0.75
CA ALA A 100 26.08 29.25 -1.31
C ALA A 100 24.69 29.21 -1.98
N GLY A 101 23.79 30.10 -1.56
CA GLY A 101 22.44 30.22 -2.11
C GLY A 101 21.47 29.12 -1.70
N GLN A 102 21.88 28.16 -0.86
CA GLN A 102 21.00 27.08 -0.41
C GLN A 102 20.08 27.52 0.74
N PRO A 103 18.81 27.06 0.76
CA PRO A 103 17.87 27.36 1.84
C PRO A 103 18.18 26.49 3.06
N ILE A 104 19.22 26.85 3.82
CA ILE A 104 19.62 26.12 5.05
C ILE A 104 18.84 26.68 6.26
N ALA A 105 17.52 26.58 6.21
CA ALA A 105 16.65 26.96 7.31
C ALA A 105 17.12 26.22 8.59
N GLN A 106 17.17 26.93 9.73
CA GLN A 106 17.62 26.44 11.06
C GLN A 106 19.14 26.36 11.31
N LEU A 107 19.99 26.48 10.28
CA LEU A 107 21.46 26.51 10.45
C LEU A 107 22.12 27.84 10.01
N GLN A 108 21.31 28.86 9.74
CA GLN A 108 21.80 30.21 9.40
C GLN A 108 22.71 30.75 10.52
N GLY A 109 23.86 31.30 10.13
CA GLY A 109 24.84 31.88 11.06
C GLY A 109 25.62 30.86 11.91
N LYS A 110 25.44 29.55 11.68
CA LYS A 110 26.22 28.50 12.36
C LYS A 110 27.42 28.07 11.51
N GLU A 111 28.48 27.64 12.19
CA GLU A 111 29.60 26.98 11.53
C GLU A 111 29.14 25.61 11.02
N LEU A 112 29.12 25.43 9.70
CA LEU A 112 28.75 24.18 9.04
C LEU A 112 30.01 23.34 8.83
N ARG A 113 30.11 22.22 9.52
CA ARG A 113 31.23 21.27 9.37
C ARG A 113 30.76 20.03 8.62
N ALA A 114 31.53 19.60 7.64
CA ALA A 114 31.27 18.36 6.93
C ALA A 114 31.37 17.18 7.91
N MET A 115 30.48 16.21 7.77
CA MET A 115 30.50 14.98 8.55
C MET A 115 30.60 13.81 7.60
N GLY A 116 31.74 13.12 7.65
CA GLY A 116 31.93 11.84 6.99
C GLY A 116 30.95 10.80 7.51
N SER A 117 30.68 9.79 6.68
CA SER A 117 29.88 8.64 7.08
C SER A 117 30.47 8.00 8.34
N ILE A 118 29.60 7.59 9.26
CA ILE A 118 29.97 6.83 10.45
C ILE A 118 29.95 5.32 10.20
N ALA A 119 29.45 4.91 9.03
CA ALA A 119 29.28 3.52 8.67
C ALA A 119 30.51 2.95 7.96
N LYS A 120 30.66 1.62 8.00
CA LYS A 120 31.66 0.89 7.22
C LYS A 120 31.02 0.21 6.03
N PHE A 121 31.47 0.56 4.85
CA PHE A 121 30.99 -0.02 3.61
C PHE A 121 31.80 -1.25 3.21
N GLY A 122 31.09 -2.25 2.67
CA GLY A 122 31.68 -3.41 1.99
C GLY A 122 31.00 -3.63 0.66
N ARG A 123 31.60 -4.45 -0.21
CA ARG A 123 31.06 -4.83 -1.52
C ARG A 123 30.41 -6.20 -1.40
N TYR A 124 29.15 -6.32 -1.79
CA TYR A 124 28.34 -7.52 -1.61
C TYR A 124 27.67 -7.95 -2.90
N GLY A 125 27.43 -9.26 -3.01
CA GLY A 125 26.87 -9.89 -4.20
C GLY A 125 27.84 -9.93 -5.38
N ALA A 126 27.43 -10.62 -6.44
CA ALA A 126 28.09 -10.55 -7.75
C ALA A 126 28.01 -9.14 -8.36
N SER A 127 26.98 -8.38 -8.01
CA SER A 127 26.79 -6.98 -8.39
C SER A 127 27.79 -6.01 -7.76
N GLY A 128 28.52 -6.41 -6.71
CA GLY A 128 29.54 -5.58 -6.07
C GLY A 128 28.98 -4.32 -5.40
N GLN A 129 27.72 -4.36 -4.95
CA GLN A 129 27.03 -3.21 -4.38
C GLN A 129 27.66 -2.79 -3.04
N ALA A 130 27.84 -1.48 -2.84
CA ALA A 130 28.32 -0.93 -1.58
C ALA A 130 27.17 -0.83 -0.58
N ILE A 131 27.24 -1.60 0.50
CA ILE A 131 26.21 -1.62 1.55
C ILE A 131 26.89 -1.50 2.92
N SER A 132 26.38 -0.61 3.75
CA SER A 132 26.95 -0.30 5.06
C SER A 132 26.75 -1.40 6.09
N ASP A 133 27.47 -1.33 7.21
CA ASP A 133 27.41 -2.29 8.33
C ASP A 133 26.20 -2.14 9.23
N PHE A 134 25.41 -1.09 9.01
CA PHE A 134 24.08 -0.97 9.59
C PHE A 134 23.07 -1.93 8.98
N LEU A 135 23.32 -2.46 7.78
CA LEU A 135 22.38 -3.33 7.06
C LEU A 135 22.94 -4.75 6.81
N PRO A 136 23.29 -5.52 7.87
CA PRO A 136 23.82 -6.87 7.74
C PRO A 136 22.90 -7.83 6.94
N TRP A 137 21.59 -7.62 6.96
CA TRP A 137 20.63 -8.47 6.27
C TRP A 137 20.40 -8.07 4.81
N HIS A 138 20.32 -6.77 4.48
CA HIS A 138 20.26 -6.35 3.06
C HIS A 138 21.48 -6.82 2.26
N ARG A 139 22.67 -6.91 2.89
CA ARG A 139 23.87 -7.47 2.25
C ARG A 139 23.67 -8.87 1.68
N LYS A 140 22.80 -9.68 2.29
CA LYS A 140 22.52 -11.07 1.88
C LYS A 140 21.67 -11.14 0.61
N ILE A 141 20.93 -10.09 0.30
CA ILE A 141 20.06 -9.97 -0.87
C ILE A 141 20.59 -8.93 -1.86
N ALA A 142 21.89 -8.62 -1.82
CA ALA A 142 22.49 -7.60 -2.68
C ALA A 142 22.15 -7.85 -4.17
N ASP A 143 22.25 -9.09 -4.64
CA ASP A 143 21.94 -9.41 -6.05
C ASP A 143 20.44 -9.47 -6.40
N ASP A 144 19.57 -9.42 -5.39
CA ASP A 144 18.11 -9.37 -5.56
C ASP A 144 17.57 -7.92 -5.51
N ILE A 145 18.41 -6.93 -5.20
CA ILE A 145 18.01 -5.52 -5.06
C ILE A 145 18.71 -4.59 -6.06
N CYS A 146 18.03 -3.51 -6.41
CA CYS A 146 18.56 -2.42 -7.22
C CYS A 146 18.56 -1.13 -6.39
N ILE A 147 19.74 -0.53 -6.19
CA ILE A 147 19.89 0.72 -5.45
C ILE A 147 19.78 1.91 -6.42
N ILE A 148 18.78 2.76 -6.21
CA ILE A 148 18.58 4.00 -6.97
C ILE A 148 19.15 5.18 -6.17
N ARG A 149 20.13 5.90 -6.73
CA ARG A 149 20.77 7.08 -6.12
C ARG A 149 20.47 8.39 -6.83
N SER A 150 19.64 8.34 -7.87
CA SER A 150 19.34 9.47 -8.77
C SER A 150 18.08 10.25 -8.38
N MET A 151 17.46 9.93 -7.25
CA MET A 151 16.26 10.62 -6.77
C MET A 151 16.64 12.00 -6.21
N VAL A 152 15.89 13.03 -6.58
CA VAL A 152 16.10 14.41 -6.13
C VAL A 152 14.75 15.01 -5.72
N THR A 153 14.75 15.82 -4.66
CA THR A 153 13.59 16.57 -4.18
C THR A 153 14.01 17.98 -3.82
N GLU A 154 13.10 18.93 -4.01
CA GLU A 154 13.24 20.33 -3.56
C GLU A 154 12.62 20.56 -2.17
N GLN A 155 11.95 19.54 -1.62
CA GLN A 155 11.26 19.64 -0.35
C GLN A 155 12.23 19.49 0.82
N ILE A 156 12.35 20.52 1.63
CA ILE A 156 13.26 20.56 2.79
C ILE A 156 12.66 19.96 4.07
N ASN A 157 11.34 19.76 4.11
CA ASN A 157 10.60 19.27 5.28
C ASN A 157 9.97 17.90 4.96
N HIS A 158 9.95 17.01 5.94
CA HIS A 158 9.43 15.64 5.79
C HIS A 158 7.96 15.58 5.32
N ASP A 159 7.06 16.37 5.90
CA ASP A 159 5.63 16.30 5.55
C ASP A 159 5.32 16.74 4.08
N PRO A 160 5.89 17.84 3.56
CA PRO A 160 5.88 18.14 2.13
C PRO A 160 6.62 17.10 1.26
N ALA A 161 7.76 16.58 1.70
CA ALA A 161 8.53 15.56 0.97
C ALA A 161 7.74 14.24 0.84
N HIS A 162 7.07 13.79 1.90
CA HIS A 162 6.12 12.69 1.87
C HIS A 162 4.99 12.94 0.86
N THR A 163 4.47 14.18 0.81
CA THR A 163 3.41 14.53 -0.14
C THR A 163 3.92 14.38 -1.57
N PHE A 164 5.13 14.90 -1.82
CA PHE A 164 5.78 14.82 -3.13
C PHE A 164 6.07 13.38 -3.54
N MET A 165 6.66 12.58 -2.66
CA MET A 165 6.93 11.16 -2.92
C MET A 165 5.66 10.37 -3.21
N ASN A 166 4.56 10.65 -2.50
CA ASN A 166 3.31 9.91 -2.69
C ASN A 166 2.49 10.40 -3.88
N THR A 167 2.56 11.68 -4.25
CA THR A 167 1.61 12.27 -5.22
C THR A 167 2.29 12.89 -6.45
N GLY A 168 3.62 12.94 -6.48
CA GLY A 168 4.40 13.64 -7.51
C GLY A 168 4.33 15.17 -7.42
N THR A 169 3.77 15.73 -6.34
CA THR A 169 3.63 17.18 -6.15
C THR A 169 3.66 17.56 -4.67
N ALA A 170 3.99 18.81 -4.36
CA ALA A 170 3.78 19.39 -3.03
C ALA A 170 2.35 19.93 -2.83
N ILE A 171 1.53 20.00 -3.90
CA ILE A 171 0.17 20.53 -3.84
C ILE A 171 -0.77 19.51 -3.16
N SER A 172 -1.38 19.92 -2.06
CA SER A 172 -2.36 19.10 -1.31
C SER A 172 -3.57 18.71 -2.15
N GLY A 173 -4.20 17.57 -1.80
CA GLY A 173 -5.44 17.09 -2.42
C GLY A 173 -5.24 16.26 -3.69
N ARG A 174 -4.00 15.99 -4.10
CA ARG A 174 -3.73 15.04 -5.18
C ARG A 174 -3.83 13.58 -4.70
N PRO A 175 -4.27 12.65 -5.56
CA PRO A 175 -4.30 11.24 -5.22
C PRO A 175 -2.89 10.70 -5.04
N SER A 176 -2.71 9.84 -4.04
CA SER A 176 -1.47 9.10 -3.79
C SER A 176 -1.23 8.02 -4.86
N MET A 177 0.02 7.58 -4.96
CA MET A 177 0.44 6.52 -5.90
C MET A 177 -0.35 5.23 -5.68
N GLY A 178 -0.61 4.83 -4.43
CA GLY A 178 -1.45 3.68 -4.11
C GLY A 178 -2.89 3.84 -4.60
N ALA A 179 -3.46 5.03 -4.46
CA ALA A 179 -4.80 5.33 -4.97
C ALA A 179 -4.85 5.30 -6.51
N TRP A 180 -3.85 5.87 -7.20
CA TRP A 180 -3.75 5.83 -8.66
C TRP A 180 -3.63 4.40 -9.20
N ILE A 181 -2.78 3.59 -8.57
CA ILE A 181 -2.58 2.19 -8.96
C ILE A 181 -3.86 1.39 -8.77
N ASN A 182 -4.52 1.54 -7.61
CA ASN A 182 -5.77 0.84 -7.33
C ASN A 182 -6.93 1.34 -8.23
N TYR A 183 -6.97 2.62 -8.58
CA TYR A 183 -7.94 3.16 -9.52
C TYR A 183 -7.75 2.62 -10.94
N GLY A 184 -6.52 2.63 -11.45
CA GLY A 184 -6.21 2.21 -12.82
C GLY A 184 -6.27 0.69 -13.01
N LEU A 185 -5.73 -0.09 -12.07
CA LEU A 185 -5.53 -1.54 -12.21
C LEU A 185 -6.46 -2.39 -11.35
N GLY A 186 -7.19 -1.79 -10.42
CA GLY A 186 -8.04 -2.52 -9.49
C GLY A 186 -7.25 -3.41 -8.52
N SER A 187 -7.93 -4.38 -7.92
CA SER A 187 -7.40 -5.27 -6.89
C SER A 187 -7.73 -6.73 -7.20
N GLU A 188 -6.82 -7.67 -6.91
CA GLU A 188 -7.04 -9.11 -7.17
C GLU A 188 -8.02 -9.73 -6.17
N THR A 189 -8.33 -9.00 -5.11
CA THR A 189 -9.30 -9.37 -4.07
C THR A 189 -10.49 -8.45 -4.05
N ASN A 190 -11.65 -9.03 -3.74
CA ASN A 190 -12.90 -8.34 -3.46
C ASN A 190 -13.27 -8.33 -1.96
N SER A 191 -12.46 -8.98 -1.11
CA SER A 191 -12.73 -9.12 0.33
C SER A 191 -11.84 -8.26 1.22
N LEU A 192 -10.82 -7.62 0.65
CA LEU A 192 -9.94 -6.68 1.31
C LEU A 192 -9.80 -5.40 0.48
N PRO A 193 -9.45 -4.26 1.09
CA PRO A 193 -9.13 -3.04 0.35
C PRO A 193 -7.95 -3.26 -0.60
N GLY A 194 -8.02 -2.71 -1.81
CA GLY A 194 -6.92 -2.78 -2.77
C GLY A 194 -5.69 -1.95 -2.38
N PHE A 195 -5.85 -0.99 -1.47
CA PHE A 195 -4.77 -0.15 -0.93
C PHE A 195 -4.83 -0.12 0.60
N VAL A 196 -3.83 -0.74 1.23
CA VAL A 196 -3.69 -0.85 2.69
C VAL A 196 -2.46 -0.08 3.16
N VAL A 197 -2.60 0.61 4.29
CA VAL A 197 -1.52 1.35 4.94
C VAL A 197 -1.33 0.86 6.36
N MET A 198 -0.09 0.69 6.81
CA MET A 198 0.24 0.33 8.19
C MET A 198 1.34 1.25 8.71
N THR A 199 1.31 1.56 10.01
CA THR A 199 2.29 2.45 10.63
C THR A 199 3.00 1.76 11.80
N SER A 200 4.32 1.87 11.86
CA SER A 200 5.13 1.38 12.98
C SER A 200 6.12 2.46 13.39
N VAL A 201 6.79 2.26 14.53
CA VAL A 201 7.73 3.24 15.05
C VAL A 201 8.90 2.55 15.76
N ALA A 202 10.10 3.08 15.55
CA ALA A 202 11.26 2.87 16.39
C ALA A 202 12.04 4.20 16.49
N GLY A 203 13.17 4.20 17.18
CA GLY A 203 14.07 5.36 17.17
C GLY A 203 13.51 6.60 17.88
N ARG A 204 13.80 7.78 17.32
CA ARG A 204 13.55 9.08 17.96
C ARG A 204 12.61 9.94 17.12
N ASN A 205 11.89 10.83 17.81
CA ASN A 205 11.07 11.90 17.23
C ASN A 205 10.19 11.41 16.07
N PRO A 206 9.30 10.43 16.31
CA PRO A 206 8.49 9.87 15.22
C PRO A 206 7.49 10.91 14.73
N GLN A 207 7.84 11.61 13.66
CA GLN A 207 7.00 12.62 13.04
C GLN A 207 5.62 12.02 12.72
N PRO A 208 4.51 12.70 13.03
CA PRO A 208 3.19 12.21 12.68
C PRO A 208 3.07 12.13 11.16
N ILE A 209 2.48 11.04 10.67
CA ILE A 209 2.19 10.87 9.25
C ILE A 209 0.70 11.11 9.07
N ALA A 210 0.36 12.15 8.32
CA ALA A 210 -1.03 12.52 8.10
C ALA A 210 -1.70 11.57 7.09
N SER A 211 -2.97 11.26 7.30
CA SER A 211 -3.73 10.38 6.39
C SER A 211 -3.86 10.90 4.96
N ARG A 212 -3.63 12.21 4.77
CA ARG A 212 -3.52 12.83 3.45
C ARG A 212 -2.43 12.22 2.57
N GLN A 213 -1.41 11.56 3.15
CA GLN A 213 -0.31 10.94 2.41
C GLN A 213 -0.77 9.72 1.58
N TRP A 214 -1.89 9.10 1.94
CA TRP A 214 -2.51 7.98 1.21
C TRP A 214 -3.94 8.31 0.75
N SER A 215 -4.20 9.60 0.47
CA SER A 215 -5.52 10.05 0.04
C SER A 215 -5.87 9.60 -1.38
N ALA A 216 -7.16 9.37 -1.63
CA ALA A 216 -7.72 9.27 -2.99
C ALA A 216 -7.78 10.64 -3.70
N GLY A 217 -7.63 11.76 -2.98
CA GLY A 217 -7.76 13.10 -3.56
C GLY A 217 -9.12 13.27 -4.24
N PHE A 218 -9.10 13.60 -5.53
CA PHE A 218 -10.30 13.72 -6.36
C PHE A 218 -10.77 12.40 -7.02
N LEU A 219 -10.06 11.28 -6.81
CA LEU A 219 -10.53 9.97 -7.25
C LEU A 219 -11.70 9.51 -6.35
N PRO A 220 -12.57 8.61 -6.85
CA PRO A 220 -13.63 8.04 -6.03
C PRO A 220 -13.12 7.49 -4.70
N SER A 221 -13.79 7.81 -3.59
CA SER A 221 -13.36 7.49 -2.23
C SER A 221 -13.15 5.99 -1.95
N ARG A 222 -13.66 5.07 -2.78
CA ARG A 222 -13.37 3.62 -2.72
C ARG A 222 -11.89 3.29 -2.96
N HIS A 223 -11.12 4.22 -3.53
CA HIS A 223 -9.67 4.08 -3.75
C HIS A 223 -8.83 4.72 -2.63
N GLN A 224 -9.46 5.24 -1.58
CA GLN A 224 -8.80 5.76 -0.40
C GLN A 224 -7.96 4.66 0.26
N GLY A 225 -6.72 4.97 0.63
CA GLY A 225 -5.92 4.03 1.41
C GLY A 225 -6.57 3.78 2.77
N VAL A 226 -6.71 2.49 3.12
CA VAL A 226 -7.31 2.06 4.38
C VAL A 226 -6.17 1.78 5.37
N GLU A 227 -6.13 2.56 6.45
CA GLU A 227 -5.16 2.33 7.52
C GLU A 227 -5.57 1.12 8.35
N PHE A 228 -4.62 0.19 8.50
CA PHE A 228 -4.72 -0.95 9.38
C PHE A 228 -3.94 -0.65 10.66
N SER A 229 -4.62 -0.75 11.81
CA SER A 229 -4.00 -0.69 13.13
C SER A 229 -2.96 -1.79 13.25
N SER A 230 -1.73 -1.39 13.58
CA SER A 230 -0.62 -2.34 13.77
C SER A 230 -0.73 -3.15 15.06
N THR A 231 -1.58 -2.72 16.00
CA THR A 231 -1.91 -3.43 17.24
C THR A 231 -3.42 -3.56 17.42
N GLY A 232 -3.85 -4.61 18.10
CA GLY A 232 -5.26 -4.85 18.41
C GLY A 232 -6.09 -5.17 17.16
N SER A 233 -7.27 -4.54 17.02
CA SER A 233 -8.15 -4.77 15.86
C SER A 233 -7.60 -4.05 14.62
N PRO A 234 -7.21 -4.78 13.55
CA PRO A 234 -6.54 -4.19 12.39
C PRO A 234 -7.39 -3.16 11.68
N VAL A 235 -8.70 -3.34 11.63
CA VAL A 235 -9.61 -2.31 11.13
C VAL A 235 -10.62 -2.04 12.23
N ASN A 236 -10.66 -0.78 12.65
CA ASN A 236 -11.54 -0.35 13.73
C ASN A 236 -12.99 -0.67 13.37
N TYR A 237 -13.73 -1.25 14.32
CA TYR A 237 -15.16 -1.55 14.21
C TYR A 237 -15.55 -2.55 13.10
N VAL A 238 -14.61 -3.36 12.60
CA VAL A 238 -14.93 -4.42 11.62
C VAL A 238 -15.56 -5.65 12.27
N ALA A 239 -15.17 -6.02 13.49
CA ALA A 239 -15.82 -7.11 14.21
C ALA A 239 -17.23 -6.73 14.65
N SER A 240 -18.19 -7.65 14.51
CA SER A 240 -19.51 -7.47 15.12
C SER A 240 -19.40 -7.52 16.66
N PRO A 241 -20.16 -6.68 17.39
CA PRO A 241 -20.19 -6.74 18.85
C PRO A 241 -20.61 -8.13 19.35
N PRO A 242 -20.12 -8.58 20.52
CA PRO A 242 -20.52 -9.86 21.10
C PRO A 242 -22.04 -10.00 21.19
N GLY A 243 -22.58 -11.12 20.68
CA GLY A 243 -24.02 -11.40 20.69
C GLY A 243 -24.81 -10.84 19.51
N VAL A 244 -24.18 -10.10 18.58
CA VAL A 244 -24.82 -9.66 17.33
C VAL A 244 -24.58 -10.72 16.25
N PRO A 245 -25.62 -11.44 15.78
CA PRO A 245 -25.46 -12.42 14.72
C PRO A 245 -25.19 -11.75 13.37
N GLU A 246 -24.39 -12.40 12.52
CA GLU A 246 -24.02 -11.92 11.17
C GLU A 246 -25.24 -11.48 10.34
N ARG A 247 -26.37 -12.21 10.43
CA ARG A 247 -27.62 -11.85 9.73
C ARG A 247 -28.15 -10.46 10.10
N LEU A 248 -27.99 -10.01 11.34
CA LEU A 248 -28.45 -8.69 11.77
C LEU A 248 -27.53 -7.61 11.22
N GLN A 249 -26.22 -7.84 11.29
CA GLN A 249 -25.22 -6.95 10.71
C GLN A 249 -25.41 -6.80 9.19
N ARG A 250 -25.69 -7.92 8.50
CA ARG A 250 -26.03 -7.92 7.08
C ARG A 250 -27.29 -7.11 6.80
N GLY A 251 -28.34 -7.24 7.62
CA GLY A 251 -29.56 -6.46 7.50
C GLY A 251 -29.33 -4.95 7.63
N VAL A 252 -28.44 -4.52 8.54
CA VAL A 252 -28.06 -3.10 8.68
C VAL A 252 -27.36 -2.59 7.41
N VAL A 253 -26.40 -3.36 6.89
CA VAL A 253 -25.67 -3.01 5.65
C VAL A 253 -26.62 -2.96 4.45
N ASP A 254 -27.49 -3.95 4.28
CA ASP A 254 -28.46 -4.00 3.17
C ASP A 254 -29.44 -2.84 3.23
N THR A 255 -29.87 -2.43 4.44
CA THR A 255 -30.75 -1.27 4.63
C THR A 255 -30.04 0.02 4.24
N ALA A 256 -28.79 0.21 4.67
CA ALA A 256 -28.00 1.39 4.29
C ALA A 256 -27.80 1.48 2.77
N ILE A 257 -27.48 0.34 2.12
CA ILE A 257 -27.36 0.23 0.67
C ILE A 257 -28.68 0.58 -0.02
N ALA A 258 -29.81 0.09 0.48
CA ALA A 258 -31.12 0.39 -0.11
C ALA A 258 -31.42 1.90 -0.07
N LEU A 259 -31.19 2.55 1.07
CA LEU A 259 -31.37 3.99 1.23
C LEU A 259 -30.45 4.81 0.32
N ASP A 260 -29.18 4.44 0.22
CA ASP A 260 -28.23 5.12 -0.68
C ASP A 260 -28.61 4.91 -2.16
N ARG A 261 -29.17 3.75 -2.54
CA ARG A 261 -29.70 3.52 -3.91
C ARG A 261 -30.91 4.40 -4.22
N GLU A 262 -31.83 4.56 -3.28
CA GLU A 262 -32.97 5.49 -3.44
C GLU A 262 -32.46 6.92 -3.60
N ARG A 263 -31.49 7.33 -2.79
CA ARG A 263 -30.88 8.67 -2.90
C ARG A 263 -30.13 8.86 -4.22
N LEU A 264 -29.45 7.82 -4.71
CA LEU A 264 -28.74 7.82 -5.99
C LEU A 264 -29.72 8.04 -7.14
N ALA A 265 -30.87 7.35 -7.13
CA ALA A 265 -31.90 7.51 -8.15
C ALA A 265 -32.45 8.95 -8.23
N VAL A 266 -32.46 9.68 -7.10
CA VAL A 266 -32.94 11.08 -7.05
C VAL A 266 -31.84 12.08 -7.41
N THR A 267 -30.61 11.86 -6.95
CA THR A 267 -29.55 12.87 -7.03
C THR A 267 -28.55 12.65 -8.16
N GLY A 268 -28.41 11.41 -8.64
CA GLY A 268 -27.35 11.03 -9.58
C GLY A 268 -25.94 11.22 -9.03
N ASN A 269 -25.75 11.35 -7.71
CA ASN A 269 -24.43 11.60 -7.11
C ASN A 269 -23.57 10.32 -7.13
N PRO A 270 -22.47 10.27 -7.92
CA PRO A 270 -21.62 9.07 -8.03
C PRO A 270 -20.91 8.70 -6.71
N GLU A 271 -20.82 9.62 -5.73
CA GLU A 271 -20.27 9.30 -4.41
C GLU A 271 -21.13 8.26 -3.66
N LEU A 272 -22.43 8.18 -3.95
CA LEU A 272 -23.31 7.17 -3.35
C LEU A 272 -22.98 5.75 -3.82
N GLU A 273 -22.59 5.57 -5.09
CA GLU A 273 -22.11 4.28 -5.60
C GLU A 273 -20.84 3.85 -4.88
N THR A 274 -19.95 4.81 -4.66
CA THR A 274 -18.69 4.61 -3.95
C THR A 274 -18.91 4.20 -2.48
N ARG A 275 -19.87 4.86 -1.81
CA ARG A 275 -20.28 4.54 -0.44
C ARG A 275 -20.89 3.14 -0.33
N ILE A 276 -21.76 2.76 -1.27
CA ILE A 276 -22.33 1.40 -1.36
C ILE A 276 -21.19 0.37 -1.48
N ALA A 277 -20.23 0.59 -2.38
CA ALA A 277 -19.09 -0.30 -2.55
C ALA A 277 -18.23 -0.43 -1.28
N ALA A 278 -18.03 0.68 -0.55
CA ALA A 278 -17.33 0.67 0.72
C ALA A 278 -18.05 -0.15 1.80
N TYR A 279 -19.39 -0.07 1.88
CA TYR A 279 -20.19 -0.89 2.79
C TYR A 279 -20.10 -2.38 2.50
N GLU A 280 -20.16 -2.77 1.23
CA GLU A 280 -20.01 -4.18 0.84
C GLU A 280 -18.60 -4.70 1.18
N THR A 281 -17.57 -3.90 0.93
CA THR A 281 -16.18 -4.26 1.26
C THR A 281 -16.01 -4.42 2.76
N ALA A 282 -16.50 -3.45 3.55
CA ALA A 282 -16.45 -3.51 5.02
C ALA A 282 -17.16 -4.74 5.58
N PHE A 283 -18.30 -5.14 4.99
CA PHE A 283 -19.00 -6.36 5.38
C PHE A 283 -18.19 -7.63 5.08
N ARG A 284 -17.57 -7.73 3.88
CA ARG A 284 -16.72 -8.89 3.54
C ARG A 284 -15.49 -8.97 4.46
N MET A 285 -14.91 -7.82 4.79
CA MET A 285 -13.77 -7.73 5.71
C MET A 285 -14.07 -8.32 7.09
N GLN A 286 -15.32 -8.37 7.54
CA GLN A 286 -15.68 -8.96 8.85
C GLN A 286 -15.30 -10.44 8.95
N SER A 287 -15.38 -11.17 7.84
CA SER A 287 -14.96 -12.57 7.75
C SER A 287 -13.47 -12.72 7.42
N SER A 288 -12.93 -11.85 6.56
CA SER A 288 -11.56 -12.00 6.03
C SER A 288 -10.49 -11.44 6.96
N VAL A 289 -10.75 -10.35 7.69
CA VAL A 289 -9.75 -9.69 8.55
C VAL A 289 -9.32 -10.59 9.73
N PRO A 290 -10.21 -11.29 10.45
CA PRO A 290 -9.80 -12.19 11.53
C PRO A 290 -8.78 -13.24 11.08
N GLU A 291 -9.05 -13.92 9.96
CA GLU A 291 -8.14 -14.94 9.40
C GLU A 291 -6.84 -14.32 8.87
N LEU A 292 -6.88 -13.06 8.41
CA LEU A 292 -5.69 -12.35 7.92
C LEU A 292 -4.69 -12.12 9.05
N VAL A 293 -5.17 -11.78 10.25
CA VAL A 293 -4.31 -11.39 11.37
C VAL A 293 -4.09 -12.48 12.39
N ASP A 294 -4.85 -13.57 12.29
CA ASP A 294 -4.50 -14.81 12.94
C ASP A 294 -3.23 -15.39 12.31
N MET A 295 -2.15 -15.39 13.10
CA MET A 295 -0.84 -15.93 12.73
C MET A 295 -0.49 -17.14 13.61
N SER A 296 -1.47 -17.75 14.28
CA SER A 296 -1.25 -18.92 15.14
C SER A 296 -0.71 -20.13 14.38
N ASP A 297 -1.11 -20.28 13.11
CA ASP A 297 -0.63 -21.34 12.21
C ASP A 297 0.67 -20.97 11.47
N GLU A 298 1.25 -19.79 11.72
CA GLU A 298 2.49 -19.39 11.05
C GLU A 298 3.68 -20.19 11.60
N PRO A 299 4.48 -20.87 10.75
CA PRO A 299 5.57 -21.70 11.23
C PRO A 299 6.61 -20.90 12.03
N GLN A 300 7.13 -21.48 13.11
CA GLN A 300 8.12 -20.82 13.97
C GLN A 300 9.35 -20.33 13.20
N HIS A 301 9.82 -21.10 12.21
CA HIS A 301 10.97 -20.69 11.40
C HIS A 301 10.71 -19.42 10.57
N VAL A 302 9.45 -19.13 10.21
CA VAL A 302 9.06 -17.87 9.54
C VAL A 302 9.03 -16.73 10.54
N LEU A 303 8.43 -16.93 11.72
CA LEU A 303 8.45 -15.93 12.80
C LEU A 303 9.89 -15.55 13.18
N ASP A 304 10.75 -16.56 13.29
CA ASP A 304 12.18 -16.39 13.53
C ASP A 304 12.86 -15.69 12.36
N LEU A 305 12.56 -16.02 11.10
CA LEU A 305 13.14 -15.34 9.93
C LEU A 305 12.92 -13.82 10.02
N TYR A 306 11.67 -13.39 10.25
CA TYR A 306 11.32 -11.98 10.41
C TYR A 306 11.82 -11.37 11.72
N GLY A 307 11.98 -12.17 12.79
CA GLY A 307 12.11 -11.67 14.16
C GLY A 307 10.81 -11.03 14.65
N ALA A 308 9.66 -11.49 14.14
CA ALA A 308 8.35 -10.90 14.41
C ALA A 308 7.70 -11.52 15.65
N LYS A 309 6.99 -10.69 16.40
CA LYS A 309 5.97 -11.13 17.37
C LYS A 309 4.61 -10.70 16.82
N PRO A 310 3.79 -11.62 16.29
CA PRO A 310 2.52 -11.28 15.67
C PRO A 310 1.66 -10.33 16.52
N GLY A 311 1.20 -9.23 15.91
CA GLY A 311 0.25 -8.29 16.50
C GLY A 311 0.84 -7.28 17.49
N ASP A 312 2.17 -7.24 17.66
CA ASP A 312 2.84 -6.29 18.56
C ASP A 312 3.04 -4.88 17.97
N GLY A 313 2.68 -4.68 16.69
CA GLY A 313 2.81 -3.43 15.96
C GLY A 313 4.23 -3.06 15.54
N SER A 314 5.18 -3.98 15.69
CA SER A 314 6.54 -3.82 15.19
C SER A 314 6.56 -3.79 13.66
N PHE A 315 7.63 -3.23 13.11
CA PHE A 315 7.89 -3.28 11.67
C PHE A 315 7.96 -4.72 11.15
N ALA A 316 8.51 -5.64 11.95
CA ALA A 316 8.59 -7.06 11.62
C ALA A 316 7.19 -7.70 11.53
N SER A 317 6.32 -7.44 12.51
CA SER A 317 4.91 -7.88 12.47
C SER A 317 4.18 -7.31 11.25
N ASN A 318 4.40 -6.04 10.93
CA ASN A 318 3.78 -5.41 9.76
C ASN A 318 4.31 -6.00 8.44
N CYS A 319 5.60 -6.33 8.33
CA CYS A 319 6.14 -6.99 7.13
C CYS A 319 5.54 -8.40 6.94
N LEU A 320 5.32 -9.14 8.03
CA LEU A 320 4.67 -10.45 7.98
C LEU A 320 3.20 -10.31 7.55
N LEU A 321 2.48 -9.32 8.10
CA LEU A 321 1.12 -8.99 7.68
C LEU A 321 1.06 -8.53 6.21
N ALA A 322 2.05 -7.77 5.74
CA ALA A 322 2.17 -7.36 4.35
C ALA A 322 2.29 -8.55 3.40
N ARG A 323 3.05 -9.58 3.77
CA ARG A 323 3.12 -10.83 3.00
C ARG A 323 1.76 -11.52 2.94
N ARG A 324 1.01 -11.61 4.05
CA ARG A 324 -0.36 -12.18 4.06
C ARG A 324 -1.35 -11.37 3.21
N LEU A 325 -1.27 -10.03 3.27
CA LEU A 325 -2.06 -9.13 2.43
C LEU A 325 -1.75 -9.37 0.94
N ALA A 326 -0.47 -9.53 0.60
CA ALA A 326 -0.01 -9.81 -0.75
C ALA A 326 -0.53 -11.15 -1.27
N GLU A 327 -0.51 -12.21 -0.45
CA GLU A 327 -1.07 -13.53 -0.78
C GLU A 327 -2.57 -13.47 -1.05
N ARG A 328 -3.27 -12.59 -0.32
CA ARG A 328 -4.70 -12.36 -0.49
C ARG A 328 -5.02 -11.31 -1.54
N GLY A 329 -4.09 -11.00 -2.43
CA GLY A 329 -4.37 -10.20 -3.63
C GLY A 329 -4.51 -8.70 -3.42
N VAL A 330 -4.09 -8.16 -2.27
CA VAL A 330 -4.04 -6.70 -2.06
C VAL A 330 -3.01 -6.09 -3.01
N ARG A 331 -3.44 -5.08 -3.77
CA ARG A 331 -2.65 -4.50 -4.86
C ARG A 331 -1.50 -3.62 -4.37
N PHE A 332 -1.77 -2.76 -3.39
CA PHE A 332 -0.79 -1.80 -2.89
C PHE A 332 -0.77 -1.83 -1.36
N ILE A 333 0.39 -2.09 -0.80
CA ILE A 333 0.59 -2.23 0.65
C ILE A 333 1.70 -1.25 1.04
N HIS A 334 1.38 -0.28 1.88
CA HIS A 334 2.31 0.78 2.27
C HIS A 334 2.59 0.74 3.77
N LEU A 335 3.84 0.47 4.14
CA LEU A 335 4.29 0.41 5.53
C LEU A 335 5.12 1.66 5.81
N TYR A 336 4.61 2.55 6.64
CA TYR A 336 5.43 3.62 7.18
C TYR A 336 6.10 3.17 8.47
N HIS A 337 7.42 3.26 8.53
CA HIS A 337 8.20 3.10 9.74
C HIS A 337 8.77 4.45 10.17
N ARG A 338 8.25 4.99 11.26
CA ARG A 338 8.67 6.28 11.79
C ARG A 338 9.95 6.17 12.61
N GLY A 339 10.69 7.27 12.64
CA GLY A 339 11.83 7.48 13.55
C GLY A 339 13.16 7.73 12.86
N TRP A 340 13.18 7.90 11.54
CA TRP A 340 14.39 8.13 10.76
C TRP A 340 14.87 9.59 10.74
N ASP A 341 14.08 10.51 11.31
CA ASP A 341 14.38 11.94 11.38
C ASP A 341 15.49 12.24 12.41
N HIS A 342 16.73 11.95 12.01
CA HIS A 342 17.90 12.00 12.87
C HIS A 342 18.58 13.38 12.85
N HIS A 343 18.06 14.34 13.62
CA HIS A 343 18.72 15.64 13.84
C HIS A 343 19.91 15.60 14.84
N GLY A 344 20.18 14.45 15.46
CA GLY A 344 21.28 14.26 16.40
C GLY A 344 21.26 12.86 17.01
N GLY A 345 22.38 12.42 17.58
CA GLY A 345 22.51 11.04 18.06
C GLY A 345 22.52 10.02 16.92
N LEU A 346 23.15 10.36 15.79
CA LEU A 346 23.11 9.57 14.55
C LEU A 346 23.47 8.10 14.79
N ALA A 347 24.61 7.81 15.44
CA ALA A 347 25.05 6.42 15.66
C ALA A 347 24.04 5.55 16.44
N PRO A 348 23.56 5.93 17.64
CA PRO A 348 22.58 5.11 18.36
C PRO A 348 21.24 5.00 17.62
N PHE A 349 20.72 6.07 17.00
CA PHE A 349 19.41 6.00 16.34
C PHE A 349 19.45 5.28 14.99
N MET A 350 20.55 5.41 14.22
CA MET A 350 20.79 4.58 13.04
C MET A 350 20.76 3.10 13.42
N LYS A 351 21.44 2.72 14.51
CA LYS A 351 21.42 1.34 14.98
C LYS A 351 20.00 0.88 15.32
N VAL A 352 19.25 1.67 16.10
CA VAL A 352 17.87 1.31 16.48
C VAL A 352 16.95 1.13 15.26
N CYS A 353 16.97 2.08 14.33
CA CYS A 353 16.11 2.02 13.14
C CYS A 353 16.51 0.89 12.20
N CYS A 354 17.81 0.64 12.02
CA CYS A 354 18.27 -0.47 11.18
C CYS A 354 18.03 -1.84 11.83
N ASP A 355 18.27 -1.99 13.13
CA ASP A 355 17.96 -3.23 13.86
C ASP A 355 16.47 -3.59 13.74
N ALA A 356 15.58 -2.58 13.74
CA ALA A 356 14.13 -2.78 13.62
C ALA A 356 13.67 -3.13 12.20
N THR A 357 14.39 -2.70 11.16
CA THR A 357 13.89 -2.74 9.77
C THR A 357 14.68 -3.65 8.84
N ASP A 358 15.98 -3.82 9.04
CA ASP A 358 16.90 -4.54 8.16
C ASP A 358 16.52 -6.02 8.02
N ARG A 359 16.40 -6.73 9.16
CA ARG A 359 16.04 -8.16 9.19
C ARG A 359 14.67 -8.42 8.58
N ALA A 360 13.67 -7.62 8.95
CA ALA A 360 12.30 -7.80 8.48
C ALA A 360 12.14 -7.51 6.97
N SER A 361 12.88 -6.52 6.44
CA SER A 361 12.91 -6.23 5.00
C SER A 361 13.53 -7.40 4.22
N TYR A 362 14.67 -7.93 4.71
CA TYR A 362 15.29 -9.14 4.17
C TYR A 362 14.35 -10.34 4.23
N ALA A 363 13.69 -10.55 5.36
CA ALA A 363 12.77 -11.65 5.58
C ALA A 363 11.59 -11.59 4.59
N LEU A 364 11.02 -10.40 4.37
CA LEU A 364 9.95 -10.20 3.41
C LEU A 364 10.36 -10.60 1.99
N VAL A 365 11.51 -10.11 1.51
CA VAL A 365 12.01 -10.44 0.17
C VAL A 365 12.28 -11.95 0.06
N THR A 366 12.89 -12.53 1.09
CA THR A 366 13.22 -13.96 1.13
C THR A 366 11.97 -14.84 1.15
N ASP A 367 10.97 -14.52 1.98
CA ASP A 367 9.72 -15.26 2.11
C ASP A 367 8.89 -15.16 0.82
N LEU A 368 8.79 -13.97 0.22
CA LEU A 368 8.17 -13.80 -1.10
C LEU A 368 8.87 -14.64 -2.18
N LYS A 369 10.20 -14.74 -2.14
CA LYS A 369 10.98 -15.57 -3.08
C LYS A 369 10.71 -17.06 -2.86
N GLN A 370 10.69 -17.52 -1.61
CA GLN A 370 10.39 -18.92 -1.26
C GLN A 370 8.98 -19.34 -1.71
N ARG A 371 8.04 -18.39 -1.72
CA ARG A 371 6.65 -18.61 -2.16
C ARG A 371 6.45 -18.42 -3.68
N GLY A 372 7.50 -18.08 -4.43
CA GLY A 372 7.39 -17.80 -5.86
C GLY A 372 6.62 -16.52 -6.20
N MET A 373 6.45 -15.61 -5.22
CA MET A 373 5.71 -14.36 -5.36
C MET A 373 6.61 -13.15 -5.61
N LEU A 374 7.92 -13.26 -5.44
CA LEU A 374 8.83 -12.14 -5.69
C LEU A 374 8.84 -11.71 -7.17
N ASP A 375 8.65 -12.65 -8.09
CA ASP A 375 8.63 -12.36 -9.54
C ASP A 375 7.47 -11.46 -9.99
N ASP A 376 6.37 -11.43 -9.22
CA ASP A 376 5.20 -10.61 -9.47
C ASP A 376 4.89 -9.61 -8.33
N THR A 377 5.83 -9.39 -7.42
CA THR A 377 5.73 -8.42 -6.32
C THR A 377 6.90 -7.43 -6.36
N LEU A 378 6.59 -6.15 -6.53
CA LEU A 378 7.58 -5.07 -6.40
C LEU A 378 7.69 -4.65 -4.93
N VAL A 379 8.84 -4.90 -4.32
CA VAL A 379 9.17 -4.36 -2.99
C VAL A 379 9.99 -3.09 -3.16
N ILE A 380 9.51 -1.98 -2.61
CA ILE A 380 10.22 -0.69 -2.59
C ILE A 380 10.66 -0.45 -1.15
N TRP A 381 11.94 -0.15 -0.94
CA TRP A 381 12.48 0.27 0.34
C TRP A 381 13.10 1.65 0.17
N GLY A 382 12.71 2.61 1.01
CA GLY A 382 13.26 3.97 0.93
C GLY A 382 12.48 4.95 1.79
N GLY A 383 12.77 6.23 1.64
CA GLY A 383 12.04 7.33 2.27
C GLY A 383 12.00 8.53 1.35
N GLU A 384 11.40 9.61 1.86
CA GLU A 384 11.20 10.88 1.18
C GLU A 384 12.46 11.69 0.87
#